data_AF-A0A356WWR3-F1
#
_entry.id   AF-A0A356WWR3-F1
#
_cell.length_a   1.000
_cell.length_b   1.000
_cell.length_c   1.000
_cell.angle_alpha   90.00
_cell.angle_beta   90.00
_cell.angle_gamma   90.00
#
_symmetry.space_group_name_H-M   'P 1'
#
loop_
_entity.id
_entity.type
_entity.pdbx_description
1 polymer ?
#
loop_
_entity_poly.entity_id
_entity_poly.type
_entity_poly.pdbx_seq_one_letter_code
_entity_poly.pdbx_strand_id
1 'polypeptide(L)'
;PHTASIIEDIAFSGEILGDALTDVRELLVRTGYADAVMWGHLLDGNVHFTVFPDINSPDGVDKYARFMHELANLVAVKHNGSLKAEHGTGRNMAPFVEKEWGTEIYGLMKRIKSAFDPNHILNPGVIINDDKDVFIKNLKNIPDANPLIDKCIECGFCEVTCPSKELTFTPRQRIVAYRRLTELADSRFDKKLRERWAGEMAYEFNETCATDGLCAIACPVNIDTGSLVKELRWKENGKFANRVASSMANNMASATSLIRGLLKIPHFIAKIIGYNP
;
A
#
# COMPACT_ATOMS: atom_id res chain seq x y z
N PRO A 1 -3.83 10.72 3.70
CA PRO A 1 -4.30 10.44 2.32
C PRO A 1 -3.26 11.02 1.35
N HIS A 2 -3.19 10.53 0.12
CA HIS A 2 -2.22 10.96 -0.93
C HIS A 2 -0.72 10.73 -0.68
N THR A 3 -0.32 10.25 0.49
CA THR A 3 1.09 10.11 0.85
C THR A 3 1.55 8.66 0.86
N ALA A 4 2.78 8.42 0.40
CA ALA A 4 3.44 7.13 0.58
C ALA A 4 4.06 7.06 1.98
N SER A 5 3.96 5.92 2.66
CA SER A 5 4.70 5.69 3.90
C SER A 5 6.10 5.21 3.54
N ILE A 6 7.12 6.02 3.79
CA ILE A 6 8.53 5.67 3.57
C ILE A 6 9.24 5.58 4.90
N ILE A 7 9.81 4.41 5.19
CA ILE A 7 10.59 4.16 6.39
C ILE A 7 12.06 4.15 5.98
N GLU A 8 12.79 5.16 6.45
CA GLU A 8 14.22 5.23 6.28
C GLU A 8 14.94 4.64 7.49
N ASP A 9 16.18 4.23 7.26
CA ASP A 9 16.94 3.37 8.15
C ASP A 9 18.42 3.74 8.08
N ILE A 10 18.90 4.48 9.08
CA ILE A 10 20.23 5.08 9.09
C ILE A 10 21.02 4.62 10.32
N ALA A 11 22.34 4.60 10.21
CA ALA A 11 23.20 4.27 11.34
C ALA A 11 24.37 5.24 11.51
N PHE A 12 24.76 5.45 12.77
CA PHE A 12 25.90 6.26 13.15
C PHE A 12 26.76 5.54 14.19
N SER A 13 28.03 5.93 14.32
CA SER A 13 28.83 5.48 15.46
C SER A 13 28.26 6.06 16.77
N GLY A 14 28.36 5.29 17.85
CA GLY A 14 27.81 5.69 19.15
C GLY A 14 28.38 7.01 19.69
N GLU A 15 29.61 7.35 19.31
CA GLU A 15 30.32 8.57 19.73
C GLU A 15 29.67 9.86 19.22
N ILE A 16 29.04 9.81 18.04
CA ILE A 16 28.43 10.98 17.38
C ILE A 16 26.90 10.92 17.32
N LEU A 17 26.30 9.83 17.82
CA LEU A 17 24.88 9.51 17.64
C LEU A 17 23.97 10.66 18.09
N GLY A 18 24.24 11.27 19.25
CA GLY A 18 23.42 12.38 19.77
C GLY A 18 23.40 13.61 18.84
N ASP A 19 24.57 14.03 18.37
CA ASP A 19 24.72 15.17 17.47
C ASP A 19 24.10 14.88 16.09
N ALA A 20 24.37 13.68 15.57
CA ALA A 20 23.81 13.24 14.29
C ALA A 20 22.28 13.19 14.31
N LEU A 21 21.67 12.66 15.37
CA LEU A 21 20.21 12.62 15.49
C LEU A 21 19.58 14.01 15.68
N THR A 22 20.30 14.94 16.30
CA THR A 22 19.88 16.35 16.37
C THR A 22 19.80 16.97 14.98
N ASP A 23 20.84 16.78 14.16
CA ASP A 23 20.86 17.27 12.78
C ASP A 23 19.79 16.60 11.90
N VAL A 24 19.58 15.28 12.05
CA VAL A 24 18.52 14.55 11.33
C VAL A 24 17.14 15.13 11.68
N ARG A 25 16.88 15.39 12.96
CA ARG A 25 15.63 16.01 13.40
C ARG A 25 15.45 17.41 12.82
N GLU A 26 16.49 18.22 12.81
CA GLU A 26 16.45 19.56 12.20
C GLU A 26 16.17 19.50 10.69
N LEU A 27 16.79 18.53 9.99
CA LEU A 27 16.54 18.27 8.58
C LEU A 27 15.07 17.91 8.34
N LEU A 28 14.52 16.97 9.12
CA LEU A 28 13.11 16.56 9.02
C LEU A 28 12.17 17.75 9.22
N VAL A 29 12.41 18.58 10.24
CA VAL A 29 11.58 19.77 10.51
C VAL A 29 11.65 20.76 9.35
N ARG A 30 12.86 21.14 8.92
CA ARG A 30 13.05 22.16 7.86
C ARG A 30 12.54 21.70 6.51
N THR A 31 12.63 20.41 6.21
CA THR A 31 12.13 19.82 4.96
C THR A 31 10.65 19.48 5.01
N GLY A 32 9.94 19.83 6.09
CA GLY A 32 8.49 19.70 6.21
C GLY A 32 8.00 18.28 6.48
N TYR A 33 8.76 17.52 7.27
CA TYR A 33 8.44 16.22 7.86
C TYR A 33 8.59 16.27 9.40
N ALA A 34 8.13 17.37 10.02
CA ALA A 34 8.26 17.59 11.46
C ALA A 34 7.46 16.57 12.31
N ASP A 35 6.50 15.89 11.70
CA ASP A 35 5.67 14.83 12.27
C ASP A 35 6.30 13.42 12.12
N ALA A 36 7.50 13.33 11.54
CA ALA A 36 8.25 12.08 11.46
C ALA A 36 8.47 11.50 12.86
N VAL A 37 8.16 10.21 12.98
CA VAL A 37 8.45 9.44 14.19
C VAL A 37 9.83 8.82 14.01
N MET A 38 10.70 8.98 15.00
CA MET A 38 12.03 8.36 15.04
C MET A 38 12.06 7.27 16.12
N TRP A 39 12.55 6.08 15.78
CA TRP A 39 12.71 4.95 16.71
C TRP A 39 13.85 4.04 16.22
N GLY A 40 14.36 3.11 17.03
CA GLY A 40 15.32 2.15 16.52
C GLY A 40 16.13 1.44 17.58
N HIS A 41 17.12 0.69 17.11
CA HIS A 41 18.09 -0.05 17.93
C HIS A 41 19.25 0.87 18.31
N LEU A 42 18.98 1.83 19.22
CA LEU A 42 19.93 2.90 19.58
C LEU A 42 21.30 2.37 20.06
N LEU A 43 21.34 1.21 20.73
CA LEU A 43 22.59 0.61 21.19
C LEU A 43 23.51 0.24 20.02
N ASP A 44 22.94 -0.14 18.89
CA ASP A 44 23.65 -0.49 17.65
C ASP A 44 23.88 0.74 16.75
N GLY A 45 23.50 1.93 17.23
CA GLY A 45 23.56 3.17 16.45
C GLY A 45 22.55 3.24 15.31
N ASN A 46 21.63 2.28 15.22
CA ASN A 46 20.61 2.18 14.17
C ASN A 46 19.34 2.95 14.57
N VAL A 47 18.90 3.85 13.69
CA VAL A 47 17.69 4.64 13.85
C VAL A 47 16.86 4.64 12.56
N HIS A 48 15.58 4.36 12.73
CA HIS A 48 14.57 4.46 11.71
C HIS A 48 13.75 5.75 11.89
N PHE A 49 13.22 6.24 10.78
CA PHE A 49 12.18 7.25 10.82
C PHE A 49 11.20 7.12 9.65
N THR A 50 9.95 7.50 9.86
CA THR A 50 8.93 7.50 8.81
C THR A 50 8.70 8.90 8.28
N VAL A 51 8.70 9.06 6.95
CA VAL A 51 8.22 10.24 6.25
C VAL A 51 7.05 9.90 5.33
N PHE A 52 6.21 10.89 5.07
CA PHE A 52 4.99 10.74 4.27
C PHE A 52 4.97 11.68 3.06
N PRO A 53 5.85 11.51 2.06
CA PRO A 53 5.83 12.34 0.86
C PRO A 53 4.54 12.15 0.06
N ASP A 54 4.02 13.24 -0.49
CA ASP A 54 3.00 13.19 -1.53
C ASP A 54 3.67 12.83 -2.86
N ILE A 55 3.53 11.57 -3.27
CA ILE A 55 4.12 11.07 -4.52
C ILE A 55 3.17 11.19 -5.71
N ASN A 56 1.97 11.76 -5.50
CA ASN A 56 1.00 12.00 -6.57
C ASN A 56 1.20 13.36 -7.24
N SER A 57 1.92 14.29 -6.60
CA SER A 57 2.19 15.62 -7.13
C SER A 57 3.66 15.81 -7.50
N PRO A 58 3.98 16.50 -8.61
CA PRO A 58 5.35 16.84 -8.96
C PRO A 58 6.08 17.60 -7.84
N ASP A 59 5.41 18.58 -7.22
CA ASP A 59 5.98 19.36 -6.11
C ASP A 59 6.33 18.48 -4.90
N GLY A 60 5.50 17.48 -4.59
CA GLY A 60 5.75 16.52 -3.52
C GLY A 60 6.91 15.59 -3.82
N VAL A 61 7.03 15.12 -5.07
CA VAL A 61 8.19 14.35 -5.56
C VAL A 61 9.47 15.18 -5.49
N ASP A 62 9.44 16.44 -5.92
CA ASP A 62 10.60 17.35 -5.86
C ASP A 62 11.02 17.69 -4.42
N LYS A 63 10.04 17.84 -3.51
CA LYS A 63 10.30 18.00 -2.07
C LYS A 63 10.99 16.75 -1.51
N TYR A 64 10.51 15.56 -1.85
CA TYR A 64 11.13 14.30 -1.45
C TYR A 64 12.55 14.14 -2.02
N ALA A 65 12.75 14.47 -3.30
CA ALA A 65 14.06 14.43 -3.95
C ALA A 65 15.09 15.28 -3.19
N ARG A 66 14.74 16.55 -2.88
CA ARG A 66 15.61 17.45 -2.11
C ARG A 66 15.91 16.89 -0.71
N PHE A 67 14.91 16.37 -0.02
CA PHE A 67 15.09 15.73 1.28
C PHE A 67 16.10 14.58 1.21
N MET A 68 15.97 13.67 0.24
CA MET A 68 16.89 12.54 0.10
C MET A 68 18.32 12.96 -0.22
N HIS A 69 18.51 13.99 -1.05
CA HIS A 69 19.83 14.55 -1.31
C HIS A 69 20.47 15.17 -0.06
N GLU A 70 19.71 15.95 0.72
CA GLU A 70 20.18 16.55 1.98
C GLU A 70 20.48 15.46 3.02
N LEU A 71 19.61 14.46 3.15
CA LEU A 71 19.80 13.30 4.04
C LEU A 71 21.08 12.54 3.67
N ALA A 72 21.27 12.22 2.38
CA ALA A 72 22.45 11.53 1.89
C ALA A 72 23.76 12.29 2.22
N ASN A 73 23.76 13.61 2.08
CA ASN A 73 24.91 14.43 2.44
C ASN A 73 25.12 14.50 3.96
N LEU A 74 24.05 14.67 4.74
CA LEU A 74 24.12 14.73 6.18
C LEU A 74 24.67 13.42 6.76
N VAL A 75 24.11 12.29 6.36
CA VAL A 75 24.47 10.99 6.92
C VAL A 75 25.84 10.54 6.42
N ALA A 76 26.01 10.38 5.10
CA ALA A 76 27.21 9.76 4.55
C ALA A 76 28.42 10.70 4.52
N VAL A 77 28.21 12.01 4.33
CA VAL A 77 29.32 12.97 4.14
C VAL A 77 29.65 13.73 5.43
N LYS A 78 28.66 14.34 6.09
CA LYS A 78 28.90 15.13 7.32
C LYS A 78 29.26 14.22 8.50
N HIS A 79 28.50 13.15 8.70
CA HIS A 79 28.61 12.28 9.88
C HIS A 79 29.31 10.95 9.60
N ASN A 80 29.66 10.65 8.36
CA ASN A 80 30.28 9.38 7.98
C ASN A 80 29.47 8.15 8.49
N GLY A 81 28.14 8.27 8.46
CA GLY A 81 27.18 7.23 8.82
C GLY A 81 26.74 6.39 7.62
N SER A 82 25.87 5.42 7.89
CA SER A 82 25.23 4.58 6.88
C SER A 82 23.80 5.07 6.60
N LEU A 83 23.43 5.16 5.33
CA LEU A 83 22.09 5.39 4.79
C LEU A 83 21.22 4.12 4.76
N LYS A 84 21.79 2.98 5.16
CA LYS A 84 21.12 1.69 5.21
C LYS A 84 21.74 0.81 6.28
N ALA A 85 21.09 0.69 7.43
CA ALA A 85 21.57 -0.21 8.49
C ALA A 85 21.20 -1.67 8.18
N GLU A 86 19.93 -1.92 7.87
CA GLU A 86 19.30 -3.24 7.76
C GLU A 86 18.48 -3.39 6.48
N HIS A 87 17.76 -2.35 6.03
CA HIS A 87 16.79 -2.45 4.93
C HIS A 87 17.44 -2.56 3.53
N GLY A 88 18.76 -2.39 3.44
CA GLY A 88 19.52 -2.44 2.19
C GLY A 88 19.30 -1.21 1.29
N THR A 89 19.83 -1.27 0.07
CA THR A 89 19.80 -0.10 -0.84
C THR A 89 18.48 0.04 -1.62
N GLY A 90 17.97 -1.08 -2.15
CA GLY A 90 16.85 -1.06 -3.08
C GLY A 90 17.06 -0.07 -4.25
N ARG A 91 15.95 0.50 -4.73
CA ARG A 91 15.94 1.59 -5.73
C ARG A 91 16.11 2.97 -5.09
N ASN A 92 15.56 3.15 -3.89
CA ASN A 92 15.48 4.44 -3.22
C ASN A 92 16.86 5.01 -2.87
N MET A 93 17.78 4.14 -2.42
CA MET A 93 19.14 4.55 -2.05
C MET A 93 20.19 4.35 -3.16
N ALA A 94 19.82 3.74 -4.29
CA ALA A 94 20.78 3.39 -5.34
C ALA A 94 21.62 4.57 -5.85
N PRO A 95 21.06 5.78 -6.06
CA PRO A 95 21.83 6.94 -6.48
C PRO A 95 22.91 7.40 -5.49
N PHE A 96 22.74 7.08 -4.21
CA PHE A 96 23.52 7.63 -3.10
C PHE A 96 24.61 6.67 -2.60
N VAL A 97 24.61 5.40 -3.02
CA VAL A 97 25.56 4.38 -2.57
C VAL A 97 27.02 4.80 -2.71
N GLU A 98 27.36 5.48 -3.81
CA GLU A 98 28.73 5.96 -4.05
C GLU A 98 29.20 6.95 -2.98
N LYS A 99 28.29 7.71 -2.36
CA LYS A 99 28.64 8.63 -1.26
C LYS A 99 29.10 7.89 -0.01
N GLU A 100 28.56 6.70 0.24
CA GLU A 100 28.93 5.86 1.38
C GLU A 100 30.17 5.02 1.09
N TRP A 101 30.23 4.40 -0.10
CA TRP A 101 31.28 3.43 -0.44
C TRP A 101 32.55 4.11 -0.98
N GLY A 102 32.43 5.34 -1.47
CA GLY A 102 33.46 6.00 -2.23
C GLY A 102 33.60 5.43 -3.65
N THR A 103 34.24 6.23 -4.52
CA THR A 103 34.35 5.94 -5.96
C THR A 103 35.12 4.65 -6.25
N GLU A 104 36.14 4.30 -5.47
CA GLU A 104 36.95 3.10 -5.71
C GLU A 104 36.15 1.81 -5.49
N ILE A 105 35.50 1.67 -4.33
CA ILE A 105 34.69 0.50 -3.99
C ILE A 105 33.46 0.44 -4.90
N TYR A 106 32.78 1.57 -5.13
CA TYR A 106 31.65 1.61 -6.05
C TYR A 106 32.06 1.16 -7.47
N GLY A 107 33.22 1.61 -7.96
CA GLY A 107 33.77 1.18 -9.25
C GLY A 107 34.09 -0.32 -9.31
N LEU A 108 34.62 -0.91 -8.22
CA LEU A 108 34.80 -2.36 -8.11
C LEU A 108 33.46 -3.09 -8.19
N MET A 109 32.44 -2.64 -7.45
CA MET A 109 31.12 -3.27 -7.43
C MET A 109 30.40 -3.16 -8.78
N LYS A 110 30.61 -2.07 -9.53
CA LYS A 110 30.18 -1.97 -10.94
C LYS A 110 30.82 -3.05 -11.81
N ARG A 111 32.14 -3.27 -11.71
CA ARG A 111 32.82 -4.33 -12.48
C ARG A 111 32.29 -5.72 -12.13
N ILE A 112 32.04 -5.98 -10.85
CA ILE A 112 31.44 -7.24 -10.41
C ILE A 112 30.03 -7.40 -11.03
N LYS A 113 29.18 -6.37 -10.94
CA LYS A 113 27.84 -6.39 -11.55
C LYS A 113 27.91 -6.70 -13.05
N SER A 114 28.78 -6.03 -13.81
CA SER A 114 28.94 -6.27 -15.24
C SER A 114 29.50 -7.66 -15.58
N ALA A 115 30.33 -8.26 -14.70
CA ALA A 115 30.85 -9.60 -14.91
C ALA A 115 29.76 -10.69 -14.79
N PHE A 116 28.80 -10.51 -13.87
CA PHE A 116 27.70 -11.47 -13.65
C PHE A 116 26.42 -11.13 -14.44
N ASP A 117 26.23 -9.87 -14.83
CA ASP A 117 25.05 -9.38 -15.55
C ASP A 117 25.44 -8.38 -16.65
N PRO A 118 26.13 -8.83 -17.71
CA PRO A 118 26.64 -7.95 -18.77
C PRO A 118 25.54 -7.24 -19.56
N ASN A 119 24.32 -7.78 -19.56
CA ASN A 119 23.16 -7.19 -20.23
C ASN A 119 22.28 -6.36 -19.28
N HIS A 120 22.63 -6.26 -18.00
CA HIS A 120 21.91 -5.51 -16.98
C HIS A 120 20.42 -5.90 -16.82
N ILE A 121 20.10 -7.20 -16.95
CA ILE A 121 18.71 -7.71 -16.86
C ILE A 121 18.30 -8.12 -15.44
N LEU A 122 19.27 -8.34 -14.55
CA LEU A 122 19.00 -8.77 -13.18
C LEU A 122 18.69 -7.54 -12.30
N ASN A 123 17.40 -7.28 -12.10
CA ASN A 123 16.86 -6.22 -11.24
C ASN A 123 17.39 -4.81 -11.58
N PRO A 124 17.07 -4.27 -12.76
CA PRO A 124 17.59 -2.98 -13.22
C PRO A 124 17.17 -1.82 -12.31
N GLY A 125 18.08 -0.85 -12.13
CA GLY A 125 17.83 0.35 -11.33
C GLY A 125 17.96 0.16 -9.82
N VAL A 126 18.48 -0.98 -9.35
CA VAL A 126 18.58 -1.34 -7.92
C VAL A 126 20.04 -1.58 -7.51
N ILE A 127 20.42 -1.07 -6.33
CA ILE A 127 21.78 -1.12 -5.74
C ILE A 127 22.85 -0.38 -6.56
N ILE A 128 23.23 -0.94 -7.72
CA ILE A 128 24.26 -0.39 -8.60
C ILE A 128 23.55 0.19 -9.82
N ASN A 129 23.57 1.51 -9.93
CA ASN A 129 22.82 2.20 -10.97
C ASN A 129 23.46 3.53 -11.36
N ASP A 130 23.41 3.84 -12.65
CA ASP A 130 23.95 5.09 -13.20
C ASP A 130 22.87 6.19 -13.30
N ASP A 131 21.58 5.81 -13.30
CA ASP A 131 20.48 6.76 -13.25
C ASP A 131 20.32 7.36 -11.84
N LYS A 132 20.75 8.61 -11.69
CA LYS A 132 20.73 9.35 -10.41
C LYS A 132 19.31 9.71 -9.94
N ASP A 133 18.32 9.67 -10.83
CA ASP A 133 16.93 10.01 -10.53
C ASP A 133 16.03 8.77 -10.40
N VAL A 134 16.59 7.56 -10.40
CA VAL A 134 15.79 6.32 -10.41
C VAL A 134 14.82 6.21 -9.23
N PHE A 135 15.17 6.81 -8.09
CA PHE A 135 14.42 6.78 -6.84
C PHE A 135 13.11 7.57 -6.89
N ILE A 136 12.98 8.50 -7.84
CA ILE A 136 11.77 9.30 -8.08
C ILE A 136 11.04 8.94 -9.38
N LYS A 137 11.50 7.91 -10.09
CA LYS A 137 10.89 7.42 -11.34
C LYS A 137 9.96 6.25 -11.09
N ASN A 138 8.90 6.18 -11.89
CA ASN A 138 7.93 5.09 -11.86
C ASN A 138 7.37 4.82 -10.46
N LEU A 139 7.15 5.90 -9.69
CA LEU A 139 6.51 5.83 -8.40
C LEU A 139 5.07 5.35 -8.57
N LYS A 140 4.63 4.50 -7.65
CA LYS A 140 3.26 4.00 -7.67
C LYS A 140 2.33 5.09 -7.14
N ASN A 141 1.51 5.67 -8.01
CA ASN A 141 0.48 6.63 -7.59
C ASN A 141 -0.46 6.03 -6.52
N ILE A 142 -0.86 6.87 -5.57
CA ILE A 142 -1.78 6.58 -4.47
C ILE A 142 -2.90 7.62 -4.50
N PRO A 143 -3.81 7.56 -5.48
CA PRO A 143 -4.92 8.50 -5.57
C PRO A 143 -5.90 8.28 -4.40
N ASP A 144 -6.65 9.32 -4.07
CA ASP A 144 -7.84 9.16 -3.24
C ASP A 144 -8.88 8.31 -3.98
N ALA A 145 -9.52 7.41 -3.25
CA ALA A 145 -10.48 6.50 -3.84
C ALA A 145 -11.76 6.37 -3.01
N ASN A 146 -11.63 6.11 -1.71
CA ASN A 146 -12.77 6.06 -0.81
C ASN A 146 -12.27 6.26 0.64
N PRO A 147 -12.92 7.14 1.45
CA PRO A 147 -12.50 7.42 2.83
C PRO A 147 -12.31 6.19 3.73
N LEU A 148 -12.99 5.08 3.45
CA LEU A 148 -12.84 3.81 4.17
C LEU A 148 -11.45 3.18 4.00
N ILE A 149 -10.74 3.48 2.90
CA ILE A 149 -9.47 2.84 2.54
C ILE A 149 -8.32 3.83 2.31
N ASP A 150 -8.59 5.14 2.26
CA ASP A 150 -7.56 6.15 1.94
C ASP A 150 -6.46 6.28 3.02
N LYS A 151 -6.68 5.69 4.20
CA LYS A 151 -5.65 5.54 5.25
C LYS A 151 -4.66 4.39 4.98
N CYS A 152 -4.88 3.58 3.94
CA CYS A 152 -4.07 2.38 3.69
C CYS A 152 -2.65 2.74 3.26
N ILE A 153 -1.67 2.26 4.04
CA ILE A 153 -0.23 2.35 3.76
C ILE A 153 0.33 1.12 3.02
N GLU A 154 -0.54 0.22 2.58
CA GLU A 154 -0.20 -0.99 1.80
C GLU A 154 0.78 -1.98 2.48
N CYS A 155 0.81 -2.02 3.81
CA CYS A 155 1.67 -2.90 4.61
C CYS A 155 1.36 -4.40 4.53
N GLY A 156 0.13 -4.78 4.16
CA GLY A 156 -0.25 -6.18 3.93
C GLY A 156 -0.60 -6.99 5.18
N PHE A 157 -0.60 -6.42 6.39
CA PHE A 157 -1.00 -7.13 7.62
C PHE A 157 -2.42 -7.75 7.54
N CYS A 158 -3.32 -7.10 6.80
CA CYS A 158 -4.68 -7.59 6.59
C CYS A 158 -4.77 -8.85 5.72
N GLU A 159 -3.72 -9.21 4.96
CA GLU A 159 -3.80 -10.31 3.99
C GLU A 159 -3.93 -11.68 4.63
N VAL A 160 -3.18 -11.94 5.71
CA VAL A 160 -3.09 -13.27 6.33
C VAL A 160 -4.42 -13.76 6.92
N THR A 161 -5.28 -12.81 7.29
CA THR A 161 -6.58 -13.05 7.94
C THR A 161 -7.71 -13.22 6.91
N CYS A 162 -7.48 -12.83 5.66
CA CYS A 162 -8.54 -12.81 4.67
C CYS A 162 -8.95 -14.22 4.22
N PRO A 163 -10.25 -14.58 4.25
CA PRO A 163 -10.70 -15.88 3.76
C PRO A 163 -10.39 -16.11 2.28
N SER A 164 -10.28 -15.06 1.46
CA SER A 164 -10.01 -15.17 0.03
C SER A 164 -8.52 -15.20 -0.32
N LYS A 165 -7.60 -15.21 0.66
CA LYS A 165 -6.15 -15.07 0.40
C LYS A 165 -5.56 -16.17 -0.51
N GLU A 166 -6.08 -17.39 -0.41
CA GLU A 166 -5.66 -18.55 -1.23
C GLU A 166 -6.55 -18.74 -2.47
N LEU A 167 -7.48 -17.82 -2.73
CA LEU A 167 -8.46 -17.92 -3.80
C LEU A 167 -8.29 -16.81 -4.84
N THR A 168 -8.31 -15.55 -4.41
CA THR A 168 -8.27 -14.35 -5.27
C THR A 168 -7.68 -13.16 -4.49
N PHE A 169 -8.14 -11.92 -4.74
CA PHE A 169 -7.58 -10.74 -4.11
C PHE A 169 -7.73 -10.72 -2.58
N THR A 170 -6.60 -10.43 -1.92
CA THR A 170 -6.54 -10.06 -0.51
C THR A 170 -7.08 -8.64 -0.28
N PRO A 171 -7.32 -8.20 0.96
CA PRO A 171 -7.85 -6.87 1.26
C PRO A 171 -6.93 -5.75 0.74
N ARG A 172 -5.61 -5.88 0.91
CA ARG A 172 -4.64 -4.90 0.35
C ARG A 172 -4.71 -4.87 -1.18
N GLN A 173 -4.74 -6.02 -1.84
CA GLN A 173 -4.85 -6.10 -3.29
C GLN A 173 -6.16 -5.45 -3.79
N ARG A 174 -7.29 -5.66 -3.10
CA ARG A 174 -8.56 -4.97 -3.41
C ARG A 174 -8.43 -3.45 -3.30
N ILE A 175 -7.80 -2.94 -2.25
CA ILE A 175 -7.56 -1.49 -2.08
C ILE A 175 -6.76 -0.93 -3.26
N VAL A 176 -5.67 -1.59 -3.64
CA VAL A 176 -4.82 -1.17 -4.77
C VAL A 176 -5.60 -1.19 -6.08
N ALA A 177 -6.36 -2.25 -6.32
CA ALA A 177 -7.11 -2.42 -7.55
C ALA A 177 -8.25 -1.39 -7.66
N TYR A 178 -8.93 -1.07 -6.55
CA TYR A 178 -9.94 -0.01 -6.51
C TYR A 178 -9.34 1.39 -6.72
N ARG A 179 -8.21 1.70 -6.08
CA ARG A 179 -7.47 2.96 -6.33
C ARG A 179 -7.15 3.13 -7.82
N ARG A 180 -6.72 2.05 -8.48
CA ARG A 180 -6.44 2.06 -9.91
C ARG A 180 -7.69 2.31 -10.76
N LEU A 181 -8.84 1.75 -10.39
CA LEU A 181 -10.12 2.03 -11.07
C LEU A 181 -10.54 3.50 -10.89
N THR A 182 -10.26 4.12 -9.75
CA THR A 182 -10.52 5.55 -9.51
C THR A 182 -9.57 6.44 -10.32
N GLU A 183 -8.28 6.10 -10.40
CA GLU A 183 -7.32 6.85 -11.23
C GLU A 183 -7.77 6.90 -12.71
N LEU A 184 -8.24 5.77 -13.23
CA LEU A 184 -8.79 5.68 -14.58
C LEU A 184 -10.11 6.45 -14.76
N ALA A 185 -10.80 6.80 -13.67
CA ALA A 185 -12.01 7.62 -13.71
C ALA A 185 -11.70 9.12 -13.87
N ASP A 186 -10.63 9.59 -13.24
CA ASP A 186 -10.25 11.02 -13.21
C ASP A 186 -9.44 11.43 -14.44
N SER A 187 -8.71 10.49 -15.05
CA SER A 187 -7.91 10.76 -16.24
C SER A 187 -8.78 10.93 -17.49
N ARG A 188 -8.35 11.75 -18.47
CA ARG A 188 -8.91 11.80 -19.84
C ARG A 188 -8.73 10.48 -20.63
N PHE A 189 -8.24 9.41 -19.99
CA PHE A 189 -8.00 8.11 -20.61
C PHE A 189 -9.11 7.09 -20.33
N ASP A 190 -9.58 6.55 -21.45
CA ASP A 190 -10.25 5.29 -21.72
C ASP A 190 -11.20 4.75 -20.65
N LYS A 191 -12.37 5.39 -20.53
CA LYS A 191 -13.57 4.83 -19.90
C LYS A 191 -13.77 3.35 -20.25
N LYS A 192 -13.45 2.93 -21.48
CA LYS A 192 -13.52 1.52 -21.90
C LYS A 192 -12.53 0.63 -21.15
N LEU A 193 -11.31 1.10 -20.88
CA LEU A 193 -10.33 0.36 -20.09
C LEU A 193 -10.80 0.18 -18.65
N ARG A 194 -11.36 1.25 -18.05
CA ARG A 194 -11.97 1.17 -16.72
C ARG A 194 -13.10 0.15 -16.69
N GLU A 195 -14.04 0.23 -17.63
CA GLU A 195 -15.17 -0.69 -17.72
C GLU A 195 -14.70 -2.13 -17.91
N ARG A 196 -13.71 -2.34 -18.79
CA ARG A 196 -13.08 -3.64 -19.00
C ARG A 196 -12.46 -4.20 -17.72
N TRP A 197 -11.61 -3.44 -17.04
CA TRP A 197 -10.94 -3.89 -15.82
C TRP A 197 -11.91 -4.10 -14.66
N ALA A 198 -12.92 -3.24 -14.52
CA ALA A 198 -13.98 -3.44 -13.54
C ALA A 198 -14.74 -4.75 -13.79
N GLY A 199 -14.99 -5.11 -15.05
CA GLY A 199 -15.58 -6.39 -15.42
C GLY A 199 -14.64 -7.58 -15.19
N GLU A 200 -13.39 -7.49 -15.64
CA GLU A 200 -12.37 -8.55 -15.48
C GLU A 200 -12.07 -8.85 -14.01
N MET A 201 -12.14 -7.85 -13.12
CA MET A 201 -11.87 -8.01 -11.70
C MET A 201 -13.12 -8.28 -10.85
N ALA A 202 -14.32 -8.32 -11.43
CA ALA A 202 -15.57 -8.36 -10.65
C ALA A 202 -15.61 -9.57 -9.70
N TYR A 203 -15.14 -10.72 -10.17
CA TYR A 203 -15.08 -11.94 -9.37
C TYR A 203 -14.09 -11.79 -8.20
N GLU A 204 -12.83 -11.45 -8.50
CA GLU A 204 -11.74 -11.35 -7.54
C GLU A 204 -11.93 -10.21 -6.53
N PHE A 205 -12.49 -9.08 -6.98
CA PHE A 205 -12.64 -7.86 -6.20
C PHE A 205 -13.98 -7.74 -5.48
N ASN A 206 -15.08 -8.22 -6.07
CA ASN A 206 -16.42 -8.07 -5.48
C ASN A 206 -16.93 -9.41 -4.95
N GLU A 207 -17.08 -10.42 -5.82
CA GLU A 207 -17.82 -11.65 -5.48
C GLU A 207 -17.14 -12.49 -4.40
N THR A 208 -15.82 -12.63 -4.45
CA THR A 208 -15.07 -13.43 -3.47
C THR A 208 -14.89 -12.76 -2.11
N CYS A 209 -15.33 -11.51 -1.92
CA CYS A 209 -15.31 -10.88 -0.60
C CYS A 209 -16.40 -11.47 0.28
N ALA A 210 -16.03 -12.11 1.39
CA ALA A 210 -16.97 -12.56 2.42
C ALA A 210 -17.68 -11.40 3.13
N THR A 211 -17.14 -10.18 3.04
CA THR A 211 -17.64 -8.97 3.72
C THR A 211 -17.76 -9.09 5.25
N ASP A 212 -16.98 -10.00 5.85
CA ASP A 212 -16.97 -10.29 7.28
C ASP A 212 -16.30 -9.19 8.13
N GLY A 213 -15.39 -8.43 7.53
CA GLY A 213 -14.62 -7.38 8.19
C GLY A 213 -13.41 -7.87 9.00
N LEU A 214 -13.04 -9.14 8.91
CA LEU A 214 -11.91 -9.69 9.70
C LEU A 214 -10.58 -9.01 9.39
N CYS A 215 -10.43 -8.48 8.17
CA CYS A 215 -9.27 -7.70 7.75
C CYS A 215 -8.99 -6.46 8.63
N ALA A 216 -10.03 -5.89 9.27
CA ALA A 216 -9.89 -4.72 10.13
C ALA A 216 -9.19 -5.06 11.45
N ILE A 217 -9.34 -6.29 11.95
CA ILE A 217 -8.73 -6.75 13.20
C ILE A 217 -7.20 -6.74 13.10
N ALA A 218 -6.67 -7.11 11.93
CA ALA A 218 -5.23 -7.12 11.67
C ALA A 218 -4.68 -5.79 11.12
N CYS A 219 -5.56 -4.86 10.71
CA CYS A 219 -5.12 -3.62 10.09
C CYS A 219 -4.70 -2.59 11.15
N PRO A 220 -3.46 -2.07 11.13
CA PRO A 220 -2.99 -1.10 12.14
C PRO A 220 -3.74 0.24 12.10
N VAL A 221 -4.46 0.51 11.01
CA VAL A 221 -5.27 1.72 10.81
C VAL A 221 -6.77 1.42 10.69
N ASN A 222 -7.21 0.23 11.15
CA ASN A 222 -8.61 -0.20 11.24
C ASN A 222 -9.40 -0.14 9.93
N ILE A 223 -8.78 -0.48 8.80
CA ILE A 223 -9.46 -0.51 7.50
C ILE A 223 -10.28 -1.79 7.35
N ASP A 224 -11.56 -1.63 7.04
CA ASP A 224 -12.48 -2.71 6.71
C ASP A 224 -12.83 -2.69 5.21
N THR A 225 -12.20 -3.56 4.43
CA THR A 225 -12.55 -3.72 3.01
C THR A 225 -13.90 -4.38 2.79
N GLY A 226 -14.42 -5.13 3.77
CA GLY A 226 -15.77 -5.68 3.73
C GLY A 226 -16.83 -4.58 3.74
N SER A 227 -16.62 -3.52 4.51
CA SER A 227 -17.45 -2.31 4.48
C SER A 227 -17.38 -1.60 3.12
N LEU A 228 -16.19 -1.47 2.52
CA LEU A 228 -16.05 -0.95 1.15
C LEU A 228 -16.87 -1.79 0.15
N VAL A 229 -16.71 -3.11 0.15
CA VAL A 229 -17.42 -3.98 -0.80
C VAL A 229 -18.94 -3.92 -0.57
N LYS A 230 -19.42 -3.86 0.68
CA LYS A 230 -20.83 -3.64 0.98
C LYS A 230 -21.36 -2.32 0.41
N GLU A 231 -20.60 -1.23 0.55
CA GLU A 231 -20.96 0.06 -0.03
C GLU A 231 -21.04 0.01 -1.55
N LEU A 232 -20.07 -0.64 -2.20
CA LEU A 232 -20.04 -0.79 -3.66
C LEU A 232 -21.21 -1.65 -4.17
N ARG A 233 -21.48 -2.80 -3.54
CA ARG A 233 -22.67 -3.63 -3.86
C ARG A 233 -23.97 -2.86 -3.68
N TRP A 234 -24.07 -2.02 -2.65
CA TRP A 234 -25.24 -1.16 -2.44
C TRP A 234 -25.40 -0.09 -3.53
N LYS A 235 -24.29 0.48 -4.02
CA LYS A 235 -24.28 1.43 -5.15
C LYS A 235 -24.62 0.75 -6.49
N GLU A 236 -24.20 -0.49 -6.68
CA GLU A 236 -24.55 -1.31 -7.86
C GLU A 236 -26.03 -1.72 -7.86
N ASN A 237 -26.63 -1.92 -6.68
CA ASN A 237 -28.06 -2.20 -6.57
C ASN A 237 -28.91 -1.04 -7.08
N GLY A 238 -29.86 -1.34 -7.96
CA GLY A 238 -30.82 -0.35 -8.44
C GLY A 238 -31.72 0.20 -7.32
N LYS A 239 -32.29 1.40 -7.54
CA LYS A 239 -33.18 2.07 -6.56
C LYS A 239 -34.32 1.18 -6.07
N PHE A 240 -34.87 0.33 -6.94
CA PHE A 240 -35.94 -0.59 -6.56
C PHE A 240 -35.46 -1.67 -5.59
N ALA A 241 -34.35 -2.35 -5.90
CA ALA A 241 -33.76 -3.38 -5.03
C ALA A 241 -33.44 -2.80 -3.65
N ASN A 242 -32.85 -1.60 -3.61
CA ASN A 242 -32.55 -0.92 -2.36
C ASN A 242 -33.81 -0.56 -1.55
N ARG A 243 -34.92 -0.15 -2.20
CA ARG A 243 -36.20 0.08 -1.49
C ARG A 243 -36.77 -1.21 -0.91
N VAL A 244 -36.73 -2.32 -1.65
CA VAL A 244 -37.19 -3.62 -1.17
C VAL A 244 -36.36 -4.06 0.03
N ALA A 245 -35.03 -3.97 -0.06
CA ALA A 245 -34.11 -4.28 1.02
C ALA A 245 -34.38 -3.43 2.28
N SER A 246 -34.54 -2.11 2.13
CA SER A 246 -34.88 -1.22 3.25
C SER A 246 -36.24 -1.54 3.87
N SER A 247 -37.24 -1.86 3.05
CA SER A 247 -38.56 -2.28 3.55
C SER A 247 -38.46 -3.58 4.36
N MET A 248 -37.72 -4.57 3.87
CA MET A 248 -37.49 -5.83 4.59
C MET A 248 -36.73 -5.59 5.90
N ALA A 249 -35.67 -4.78 5.88
CA ALA A 249 -34.88 -4.45 7.06
C ALA A 249 -35.73 -3.75 8.15
N ASN A 250 -36.58 -2.81 7.76
CA ASN A 250 -37.49 -2.12 8.67
C ASN A 250 -38.64 -3.00 9.19
N ASN A 251 -38.92 -4.13 8.51
CA ASN A 251 -40.00 -5.05 8.85
C ASN A 251 -39.47 -6.47 9.11
N MET A 252 -38.28 -6.60 9.73
CA MET A 252 -37.56 -7.86 9.83
C MET A 252 -38.37 -8.98 10.53
N ALA A 253 -39.17 -8.64 11.55
CA ALA A 253 -40.03 -9.61 12.23
C ALA A 253 -41.08 -10.22 11.29
N SER A 254 -41.74 -9.39 10.49
CA SER A 254 -42.75 -9.82 9.50
C SER A 254 -42.10 -10.60 8.36
N ALA A 255 -40.98 -10.10 7.84
CA ALA A 255 -40.22 -10.76 6.77
C ALA A 255 -39.75 -12.16 7.19
N THR A 256 -39.14 -12.29 8.37
CA THR A 256 -38.68 -13.58 8.90
C THR A 256 -39.84 -14.53 9.22
N SER A 257 -40.97 -14.03 9.73
CA SER A 257 -42.18 -14.83 9.95
C SER A 257 -42.71 -15.42 8.64
N LEU A 258 -42.83 -14.59 7.60
CA LEU A 258 -43.25 -15.02 6.26
C LEU A 258 -42.31 -16.11 5.71
N ILE A 259 -41.00 -15.87 5.76
CA ILE A 259 -39.99 -16.82 5.26
C ILE A 259 -40.09 -18.16 6.02
N ARG A 260 -40.25 -18.15 7.35
CA ARG A 260 -40.46 -19.39 8.13
C ARG A 260 -41.70 -20.17 7.69
N GLY A 261 -42.76 -19.48 7.29
CA GLY A 261 -43.95 -20.12 6.72
C GLY A 261 -43.64 -20.74 5.35
N LEU A 262 -42.99 -19.98 4.46
CA LEU A 262 -42.65 -20.42 3.11
C LEU A 262 -41.67 -21.61 3.10
N LEU A 263 -40.71 -21.67 4.02
CA LEU A 263 -39.75 -22.78 4.12
C LEU A 263 -40.43 -24.14 4.44
N LYS A 264 -41.68 -24.15 4.91
CA LYS A 264 -42.45 -25.39 5.12
C LYS A 264 -43.08 -25.93 3.82
N ILE A 265 -43.20 -25.10 2.79
CA ILE A 265 -43.85 -25.46 1.53
C ILE A 265 -43.07 -26.58 0.80
N PRO A 266 -41.74 -26.51 0.61
CA PRO A 266 -40.99 -27.61 0.00
C PRO A 266 -41.18 -28.94 0.74
N HIS A 267 -41.17 -28.92 2.08
CA HIS A 267 -41.40 -30.10 2.90
C HIS A 267 -42.82 -30.66 2.73
N PHE A 268 -43.83 -29.79 2.61
CA PHE A 268 -45.21 -30.19 2.33
C PHE A 268 -45.36 -30.80 0.93
N ILE A 269 -44.76 -30.18 -0.09
CA ILE A 269 -44.76 -30.68 -1.47
C ILE A 269 -44.06 -32.03 -1.54
N ALA A 270 -42.87 -32.17 -0.94
CA ALA A 270 -42.14 -33.43 -0.90
C ALA A 270 -42.88 -34.53 -0.13
N LYS A 271 -43.74 -34.18 0.84
CA LYS A 271 -44.61 -35.16 1.52
C LYS A 271 -45.74 -35.67 0.62
N ILE A 272 -46.19 -34.87 -0.35
CA ILE A 272 -47.25 -35.25 -1.30
C ILE A 272 -46.68 -36.01 -2.50
N ILE A 273 -45.53 -35.57 -3.01
CA ILE A 273 -44.95 -36.05 -4.28
C ILE A 273 -43.82 -37.08 -4.04
N GLY A 274 -43.30 -37.18 -2.82
CA GLY A 274 -42.14 -37.98 -2.46
C GLY A 274 -40.86 -37.14 -2.29
N TYR A 275 -39.96 -37.57 -1.41
CA TYR A 275 -38.68 -36.88 -1.13
C TYR A 275 -37.56 -37.22 -2.12
N ASN A 276 -37.86 -38.02 -3.14
CA ASN A 276 -36.95 -38.34 -4.25
C ASN A 276 -37.64 -37.98 -5.57
N PRO A 277 -36.97 -37.27 -6.50
CA PRO A 277 -37.23 -37.49 -7.91
C PRO A 277 -36.87 -38.92 -8.32
#